data_AF-A0A8T4DL22-F1
#
_entry.id   AF-A0A8T4DL22-F1
#
_cell.length_a   1.000
_cell.length_b   1.000
_cell.length_c   1.000
_cell.angle_alpha   90.00
_cell.angle_beta   90.00
_cell.angle_gamma   90.00
#
_symmetry.space_group_name_H-M   'P 1'
#
loop_
_entity.id
_entity.type
_entity.pdbx_description
1 polymer ?
#
loop_
_entity_poly.entity_id
_entity_poly.type
_entity_poly.pdbx_seq_one_letter_code
_entity_poly.pdbx_strand_id
1 'polypeptide(L)'
;MKTRLLSVPLMILFAFSAIGCISDGGSETEDWNSLVMKVNESLEEGNGHDMDINSHIEDLDYEKALASIDEALECYDKALFDIARLKEYAKRMEEEYLTGYVIAWEGQVQEIANSLRCLRVIISIDMFNVEFYNVSSLHPVAEQQMSQAFNYYYKGEHEAAVTSATSSLNKYETMEGVANDLKSISVGIGEPFVIDYANGIADLVGHASSALDHLKMAANSAMQGDESASGQLISTANEDYGDYIATIDLLIGIETMHPNAFPSQGFALQELRATYLAIKSNSESSALGYRERMRQLEEEHQEFFE
;
A
#
# COMPACT_ATOMS: atom_id res chain seq x y z
N MET A 1 -8.24 21.04 9.62
CA MET A 1 -7.18 20.28 10.29
C MET A 1 -6.03 20.05 9.29
N LYS A 2 -5.37 21.12 8.85
CA LYS A 2 -4.25 21.11 7.89
C LYS A 2 -2.95 21.20 8.68
N THR A 3 -2.43 20.07 9.16
CA THR A 3 -1.04 19.85 9.66
C THR A 3 -0.97 18.47 10.34
N ARG A 4 -1.08 17.41 9.56
CA ARG A 4 -0.59 16.08 9.96
C ARG A 4 0.26 15.57 8.79
N LEU A 5 1.33 16.31 8.54
CA LEU A 5 2.34 15.92 7.56
C LEU A 5 3.06 14.69 8.10
N LEU A 6 2.91 13.62 7.33
CA LEU A 6 3.56 12.34 7.45
C LEU A 6 5.08 12.55 7.41
N SER A 7 5.71 12.51 8.58
CA SER A 7 7.17 12.54 8.68
C SER A 7 7.69 11.12 8.45
N VAL A 8 7.94 10.75 7.21
CA VAL A 8 8.85 9.64 6.88
C VAL A 8 10.24 10.25 6.82
N PRO A 9 11.08 10.13 7.86
CA PRO A 9 12.49 10.49 7.71
C PRO A 9 13.12 9.51 6.71
N LEU A 10 13.36 9.97 5.48
CA LEU A 10 14.11 9.22 4.49
C LEU A 10 15.60 9.39 4.75
N MET A 11 16.29 8.27 5.00
CA MET A 11 17.73 8.19 4.82
C MET A 11 17.95 7.74 3.38
N ILE A 12 18.61 8.60 2.59
CA ILE A 12 18.89 8.35 1.18
C ILE A 12 20.05 7.34 1.11
N LEU A 13 19.82 6.21 0.46
CA LEU A 13 20.86 5.27 0.09
C LEU A 13 20.77 4.97 -1.39
N PHE A 14 21.65 5.61 -2.15
CA PHE A 14 21.82 5.30 -3.55
C PHE A 14 22.53 3.97 -3.73
N ALA A 15 22.11 3.23 -4.75
CA ALA A 15 22.91 2.12 -5.23
C ALA A 15 24.14 2.71 -5.92
N PHE A 16 25.33 2.40 -5.40
CA PHE A 16 26.54 2.98 -5.94
C PHE A 16 26.94 2.23 -7.21
N SER A 17 27.33 3.00 -8.23
CA SER A 17 27.97 2.48 -9.41
C SER A 17 29.34 1.89 -9.05
N ALA A 18 29.69 0.78 -9.67
CA ALA A 18 31.02 0.20 -9.54
C ALA A 18 32.04 1.04 -10.33
N ILE A 19 33.24 1.19 -9.79
CA ILE A 19 34.44 1.68 -10.51
C ILE A 19 35.00 0.56 -11.42
N GLY A 20 34.42 -0.66 -11.31
CA GLY A 20 34.90 -1.97 -11.73
C GLY A 20 35.20 -2.26 -13.21
N CYS A 21 35.48 -1.26 -14.05
CA CYS A 21 36.11 -1.55 -15.33
C CYS A 21 37.54 -2.03 -15.08
N ILE A 22 37.90 -3.16 -15.69
CA ILE A 22 39.19 -3.82 -15.53
C ILE A 22 39.99 -3.68 -16.83
N SER A 23 41.30 -3.46 -16.74
CA SER A 23 42.13 -2.98 -17.85
C SER A 23 42.85 -4.07 -18.66
N ASP A 24 42.70 -5.35 -18.30
CA ASP A 24 43.43 -6.42 -18.98
C ASP A 24 42.76 -6.80 -20.32
N GLY A 25 43.38 -6.51 -21.46
CA GLY A 25 42.75 -6.45 -22.79
C GLY A 25 42.27 -7.76 -23.46
N GLY A 26 41.73 -8.72 -22.70
CA GLY A 26 41.09 -9.94 -23.19
C GLY A 26 39.57 -9.78 -23.43
N SER A 27 38.97 -10.72 -24.18
CA SER A 27 37.53 -10.68 -24.50
C SER A 27 36.64 -10.83 -23.25
N GLU A 28 37.09 -11.57 -22.23
CA GLU A 28 36.33 -11.75 -20.99
C GLU A 28 36.26 -10.45 -20.15
N THR A 29 37.31 -9.63 -20.24
CA THR A 29 37.38 -8.30 -19.64
C THR A 29 36.46 -7.31 -20.36
N GLU A 30 36.40 -7.34 -21.69
CA GLU A 30 35.46 -6.51 -22.46
C GLU A 30 34.00 -6.86 -22.12
N ASP A 31 33.69 -8.15 -22.01
CA ASP A 31 32.35 -8.63 -21.62
C ASP A 31 32.00 -8.21 -20.18
N TRP A 32 32.95 -8.32 -19.24
CA TRP A 32 32.80 -7.83 -17.88
C TRP A 32 32.52 -6.32 -17.85
N ASN A 33 33.36 -5.51 -18.50
CA ASN A 33 33.23 -4.06 -18.53
C ASN A 33 31.89 -3.64 -19.16
N SER A 34 31.46 -4.33 -20.22
CA SER A 34 30.14 -4.10 -20.82
C SER A 34 28.99 -4.37 -19.86
N LEU A 35 29.07 -5.44 -19.06
CA LEU A 35 28.06 -5.75 -18.05
C LEU A 35 28.10 -4.75 -16.88
N VAL A 36 29.27 -4.35 -16.41
CA VAL A 36 29.41 -3.31 -15.38
C VAL A 36 28.76 -2.00 -15.82
N MET A 37 28.96 -1.57 -17.07
CA MET A 37 28.29 -0.38 -17.61
C MET A 37 26.77 -0.52 -17.60
N LYS A 38 26.21 -1.66 -18.02
CA LYS A 38 24.75 -1.89 -18.00
C LYS A 38 24.15 -1.88 -16.61
N VAL A 39 24.85 -2.50 -15.65
CA VAL A 39 24.44 -2.44 -14.25
C VAL A 39 24.45 -0.99 -13.79
N ASN A 40 25.54 -0.25 -14.03
CA ASN A 40 25.65 1.16 -13.64
C ASN A 40 24.56 2.04 -14.27
N GLU A 41 24.24 1.85 -15.56
CA GLU A 41 23.14 2.55 -16.24
C GLU A 41 21.80 2.28 -15.53
N SER A 42 21.51 1.01 -15.22
CA SER A 42 20.28 0.62 -14.52
C SER A 42 20.23 1.20 -13.09
N LEU A 43 21.37 1.24 -12.39
CA LEU A 43 21.45 1.84 -11.06
C LEU A 43 21.29 3.37 -11.11
N GLU A 44 21.85 4.03 -12.12
CA GLU A 44 21.69 5.48 -12.30
C GLU A 44 20.23 5.84 -12.59
N GLU A 45 19.55 5.08 -13.45
CA GLU A 45 18.12 5.23 -13.71
C GLU A 45 17.28 5.02 -12.43
N GLY A 46 17.54 3.92 -11.70
CA GLY A 46 16.87 3.64 -10.42
C GLY A 46 17.09 4.71 -9.36
N ASN A 47 18.30 5.25 -9.25
CA ASN A 47 18.62 6.37 -8.35
C ASN A 47 17.93 7.67 -8.77
N GLY A 48 17.71 7.87 -10.09
CA GLY A 48 16.89 8.96 -10.62
C GLY A 48 15.47 8.90 -10.06
N HIS A 49 14.82 7.75 -10.17
CA HIS A 49 13.49 7.52 -9.60
C HIS A 49 13.48 7.67 -8.07
N ASP A 50 14.53 7.24 -7.34
CA ASP A 50 14.61 7.43 -5.89
C ASP A 50 14.62 8.91 -5.46
N MET A 51 15.22 9.79 -6.26
CA MET A 51 15.12 11.24 -6.04
C MET A 51 13.68 11.75 -6.26
N ASP A 52 12.99 11.25 -7.28
CA ASP A 52 11.59 11.62 -7.57
C ASP A 52 10.64 11.15 -6.47
N ILE A 53 10.84 9.95 -5.90
CA ILE A 53 10.09 9.43 -4.74
C ILE A 53 10.12 10.46 -3.60
N ASN A 54 11.30 10.98 -3.28
CA ASN A 54 11.46 11.98 -2.21
C ASN A 54 10.68 13.26 -2.51
N SER A 55 10.82 13.79 -3.74
CA SER A 55 10.09 14.98 -4.15
C SER A 55 8.57 14.78 -4.03
N HIS A 56 8.07 13.62 -4.45
CA HIS A 56 6.64 13.31 -4.39
C HIS A 56 6.13 13.14 -2.94
N ILE A 57 6.93 12.54 -2.05
CA ILE A 57 6.58 12.45 -0.62
C ILE A 57 6.55 13.85 0.03
N GLU A 58 7.51 14.72 -0.27
CA GLU A 58 7.54 16.11 0.22
C GLU A 58 6.32 16.91 -0.26
N ASP A 59 5.91 16.69 -1.51
CA ASP A 59 4.72 17.30 -2.11
C ASP A 59 3.39 16.64 -1.69
N LEU A 60 3.44 15.58 -0.87
CA LEU A 60 2.28 14.76 -0.45
C LEU A 60 1.54 14.09 -1.63
N ASP A 61 2.23 13.86 -2.75
CA ASP A 61 1.71 13.19 -3.94
C ASP A 61 2.02 11.69 -3.88
N TYR A 62 1.31 10.97 -3.00
CA TYR A 62 1.61 9.56 -2.73
C TYR A 62 1.37 8.63 -3.90
N GLU A 63 0.44 8.95 -4.80
CA GLU A 63 0.23 8.14 -6.01
C GLU A 63 1.46 8.18 -6.92
N LYS A 64 2.04 9.38 -7.14
CA LYS A 64 3.28 9.49 -7.89
C LYS A 64 4.47 8.89 -7.16
N ALA A 65 4.55 9.05 -5.83
CA ALA A 65 5.60 8.41 -5.05
C ALA A 65 5.56 6.87 -5.20
N LEU A 66 4.38 6.27 -5.17
CA LEU A 66 4.21 4.82 -5.40
C LEU A 66 4.60 4.41 -6.83
N ALA A 67 4.23 5.20 -7.84
CA ALA A 67 4.65 4.95 -9.22
C ALA A 67 6.18 5.00 -9.38
N SER A 68 6.84 6.02 -8.82
CA SER A 68 8.31 6.12 -8.86
C SER A 68 9.01 5.02 -8.05
N ILE A 69 8.40 4.52 -6.97
CA ILE A 69 8.90 3.33 -6.27
C ILE A 69 8.87 2.12 -7.20
N ASP A 70 7.75 1.88 -7.89
CA ASP A 70 7.61 0.73 -8.78
C ASP A 70 8.63 0.82 -9.95
N GLU A 71 8.84 2.01 -10.53
CA GLU A 71 9.86 2.26 -11.56
C GLU A 71 11.30 2.05 -11.05
N ALA A 72 11.63 2.54 -9.85
CA ALA A 72 12.93 2.33 -9.23
C ALA A 72 13.22 0.84 -8.99
N LEU A 73 12.20 0.10 -8.52
CA LEU A 73 12.30 -1.34 -8.29
C LEU A 73 12.54 -2.12 -9.59
N GLU A 74 11.88 -1.75 -10.69
CA GLU A 74 12.16 -2.35 -12.01
C GLU A 74 13.62 -2.15 -12.45
N CYS A 75 14.18 -0.96 -12.21
CA CYS A 75 15.58 -0.65 -12.52
C CYS A 75 16.55 -1.48 -11.65
N TYR A 76 16.28 -1.60 -10.35
CA TYR A 76 17.10 -2.41 -9.46
C TYR A 76 17.00 -3.91 -9.75
N ASP A 77 15.83 -4.42 -10.14
CA ASP A 77 15.67 -5.82 -10.54
C ASP A 77 16.42 -6.11 -11.86
N LYS A 78 16.47 -5.17 -12.81
CA LYS A 78 17.34 -5.26 -14.01
C LYS A 78 18.82 -5.27 -13.62
N ALA A 79 19.24 -4.39 -12.72
CA ALA A 79 20.62 -4.34 -12.23
C ALA A 79 21.02 -5.66 -11.55
N LEU A 80 20.17 -6.21 -10.68
CA LEU A 80 20.38 -7.50 -10.02
C LEU A 80 20.51 -8.65 -11.02
N PHE A 81 19.70 -8.65 -12.08
CA PHE A 81 19.80 -9.64 -13.15
C PHE A 81 21.19 -9.62 -13.82
N ASP A 82 21.73 -8.44 -14.13
CA ASP A 82 23.05 -8.33 -14.77
C ASP A 82 24.20 -8.55 -13.76
N ILE A 83 24.05 -8.18 -12.48
CA ILE A 83 24.99 -8.53 -11.41
C ILE A 83 25.11 -10.04 -11.23
N ALA A 84 24.00 -10.77 -11.30
CA ALA A 84 24.02 -12.24 -11.24
C ALA A 84 24.87 -12.84 -12.38
N ARG A 85 24.93 -12.19 -13.55
CA ARG A 85 25.78 -12.60 -14.67
C ARG A 85 27.24 -12.27 -14.40
N LEU A 86 27.54 -11.09 -13.85
CA LEU A 86 28.90 -10.72 -13.42
C LEU A 86 29.48 -11.74 -12.44
N LYS A 87 28.65 -12.30 -11.54
CA LYS A 87 29.08 -13.32 -10.58
C LYS A 87 29.60 -14.58 -11.26
N GLU A 88 29.03 -14.97 -12.39
CA GLU A 88 29.49 -16.10 -13.19
C GLU A 88 30.77 -15.78 -13.99
N TYR A 89 30.99 -14.52 -14.37
CA TYR A 89 32.28 -14.08 -14.92
C TYR A 89 33.37 -14.06 -13.86
N ALA A 90 33.11 -13.49 -12.68
CA ALA A 90 34.06 -13.44 -11.57
C ALA A 90 34.57 -14.85 -11.19
N LYS A 91 33.69 -15.85 -11.17
CA LYS A 91 34.07 -17.25 -10.93
C LYS A 91 34.97 -17.83 -12.03
N ARG A 92 34.75 -17.47 -13.30
CA ARG A 92 35.53 -17.97 -14.43
C ARG A 92 36.92 -17.36 -14.50
N MET A 93 37.05 -16.11 -14.08
CA MET A 93 38.34 -15.43 -13.97
C MET A 93 39.21 -15.97 -12.82
N GLU A 94 38.66 -16.87 -11.98
CA GLU A 94 39.34 -17.47 -10.82
C GLU A 94 39.82 -16.45 -9.77
N GLU A 95 39.33 -15.22 -9.82
CA GLU A 95 39.66 -14.15 -8.89
C GLU A 95 38.66 -14.10 -7.73
N GLU A 96 39.06 -14.62 -6.56
CA GLU A 96 38.20 -14.72 -5.37
C GLU A 96 37.68 -13.35 -4.90
N TYR A 97 38.48 -12.29 -5.02
CA TYR A 97 38.07 -10.95 -4.60
C TYR A 97 36.99 -10.36 -5.53
N LEU A 98 37.01 -10.62 -6.84
CA LEU A 98 35.93 -10.20 -7.76
C LEU A 98 34.62 -10.87 -7.39
N THR A 99 34.67 -12.14 -7.01
CA THR A 99 33.48 -12.86 -6.54
C THR A 99 32.96 -12.23 -5.25
N GLY A 100 33.84 -11.88 -4.31
CA GLY A 100 33.49 -11.15 -3.09
C GLY A 100 32.88 -9.78 -3.36
N TYR A 101 33.42 -9.05 -4.34
CA TYR A 101 32.97 -7.72 -4.75
C TYR A 101 31.55 -7.78 -5.34
N VAL A 102 31.32 -8.68 -6.29
CA VAL A 102 29.99 -8.85 -6.91
C VAL A 102 28.95 -9.31 -5.89
N ILE A 103 29.30 -10.20 -4.95
CA ILE A 103 28.39 -10.60 -3.86
C ILE A 103 28.03 -9.42 -2.98
N ALA A 104 29.00 -8.56 -2.65
CA ALA A 104 28.73 -7.36 -1.87
C ALA A 104 27.85 -6.38 -2.65
N TRP A 105 28.10 -6.20 -3.94
CA TRP A 105 27.28 -5.34 -4.80
C TRP A 105 25.84 -5.83 -4.94
N GLU A 106 25.65 -7.13 -5.20
CA GLU A 106 24.34 -7.81 -5.21
C GLU A 106 23.60 -7.59 -3.89
N GLY A 107 24.29 -7.80 -2.76
CA GLY A 107 23.73 -7.58 -1.42
C GLY A 107 23.30 -6.13 -1.19
N GLN A 108 24.10 -5.16 -1.64
CA GLN A 108 23.77 -3.75 -1.52
C GLN A 108 22.49 -3.41 -2.30
N VAL A 109 22.41 -3.79 -3.57
CA VAL A 109 21.26 -3.46 -4.44
C VAL A 109 19.99 -4.16 -3.92
N GLN A 110 20.10 -5.41 -3.46
CA GLN A 110 18.98 -6.15 -2.89
C GLN A 110 18.42 -5.47 -1.63
N GLU A 111 19.28 -4.97 -0.74
CA GLU A 111 18.84 -4.29 0.48
C GLU A 111 18.24 -2.91 0.20
N ILE A 112 18.73 -2.19 -0.81
CA ILE A 112 18.10 -0.94 -1.27
C ILE A 112 16.70 -1.21 -1.84
N ALA A 113 16.57 -2.22 -2.71
CA ALA A 113 15.27 -2.63 -3.23
C ALA A 113 14.32 -3.07 -2.11
N ASN A 114 14.81 -3.78 -1.08
CA ASN A 114 14.01 -4.15 0.09
C ASN A 114 13.57 -2.92 0.91
N SER A 115 14.43 -1.92 1.07
CA SER A 115 14.09 -0.65 1.71
C SER A 115 12.95 0.06 0.97
N LEU A 116 13.00 0.11 -0.36
CA LEU A 116 11.93 0.68 -1.20
C LEU A 116 10.63 -0.12 -1.11
N ARG A 117 10.68 -1.46 -1.11
CA ARG A 117 9.49 -2.30 -0.90
C ARG A 117 8.84 -2.01 0.46
N CYS A 118 9.62 -1.81 1.51
CA CYS A 118 9.10 -1.41 2.82
C CYS A 118 8.49 0.00 2.80
N LEU A 119 9.15 0.96 2.11
CA LEU A 119 8.63 2.31 1.94
C LEU A 119 7.27 2.32 1.23
N ARG A 120 7.11 1.51 0.18
CA ARG A 120 5.85 1.31 -0.52
C ARG A 120 4.71 0.94 0.44
N VAL A 121 4.95 -0.06 1.30
CA VAL A 121 3.97 -0.50 2.30
C VAL A 121 3.68 0.59 3.33
N ILE A 122 4.70 1.32 3.80
CA ILE A 122 4.52 2.44 4.73
C ILE A 122 3.62 3.52 4.12
N ILE A 123 3.86 3.92 2.87
CA ILE A 123 3.03 4.90 2.16
C ILE A 123 1.60 4.37 2.00
N SER A 124 1.42 3.10 1.62
CA SER A 124 0.09 2.49 1.51
C SER A 124 -0.64 2.48 2.87
N ILE A 125 0.05 2.19 3.98
CA ILE A 125 -0.55 2.28 5.33
C ILE A 125 -0.96 3.73 5.66
N ASP A 126 -0.14 4.70 5.26
CA ASP A 126 -0.41 6.12 5.50
C ASP A 126 -1.62 6.61 4.69
N MET A 127 -1.78 6.15 3.44
CA MET A 127 -2.98 6.38 2.62
C MET A 127 -4.21 5.66 3.21
N PHE A 128 -4.07 4.40 3.63
CA PHE A 128 -5.13 3.62 4.25
C PHE A 128 -5.70 4.34 5.48
N ASN A 129 -4.83 4.95 6.28
CA ASN A 129 -5.23 5.72 7.47
C ASN A 129 -6.11 6.93 7.16
N VAL A 130 -5.89 7.60 6.03
CA VAL A 130 -6.73 8.72 5.59
C VAL A 130 -8.14 8.21 5.28
N GLU A 131 -8.24 7.15 4.48
CA GLU A 131 -9.54 6.61 4.07
C GLU A 131 -10.27 5.91 5.22
N PHE A 132 -9.54 5.20 6.08
CA PHE A 132 -10.09 4.61 7.31
C PHE A 132 -10.72 5.69 8.21
N TYR A 133 -10.08 6.85 8.34
CA TYR A 133 -10.64 7.99 9.09
C TYR A 133 -11.89 8.55 8.40
N ASN A 134 -11.90 8.66 7.07
CA ASN A 134 -13.06 9.12 6.31
C ASN A 134 -14.28 8.23 6.58
N VAL A 135 -14.14 6.90 6.50
CA VAL A 135 -15.22 5.94 6.84
C VAL A 135 -15.63 6.09 8.30
N SER A 136 -14.67 6.05 9.24
CA SER A 136 -14.93 6.09 10.68
C SER A 136 -15.66 7.37 11.13
N SER A 137 -15.48 8.47 10.40
CA SER A 137 -16.15 9.74 10.67
C SER A 137 -17.59 9.81 10.16
N LEU A 138 -17.90 9.11 9.07
CA LEU A 138 -19.21 9.14 8.40
C LEU A 138 -20.14 8.03 8.88
N HIS A 139 -19.60 6.84 9.13
CA HIS A 139 -20.37 5.63 9.42
C HIS A 139 -21.31 5.78 10.63
N PRO A 140 -20.91 6.30 11.81
CA PRO A 140 -21.80 6.36 12.96
C PRO A 140 -23.07 7.19 12.74
N VAL A 141 -22.96 8.28 11.97
CA VAL A 141 -24.10 9.14 11.65
C VAL A 141 -24.98 8.50 10.58
N ALA A 142 -24.36 7.85 9.58
CA ALA A 142 -25.08 7.14 8.54
C ALA A 142 -25.92 5.99 9.13
N GLU A 143 -25.30 5.19 10.00
CA GLU A 143 -25.94 4.08 10.72
C GLU A 143 -27.10 4.57 11.60
N GLN A 144 -26.88 5.64 12.38
CA GLN A 144 -27.94 6.21 13.22
C GLN A 144 -29.17 6.61 12.38
N GLN A 145 -28.94 7.24 11.22
CA GLN A 145 -30.00 7.68 10.32
C GLN A 145 -30.69 6.52 9.59
N MET A 146 -29.95 5.45 9.28
CA MET A 146 -30.49 4.21 8.75
C MET A 146 -31.45 3.58 9.76
N SER A 147 -31.00 3.41 11.00
CA SER A 147 -31.82 2.88 12.10
C SER A 147 -33.10 3.70 12.32
N GLN A 148 -32.99 5.03 12.27
CA GLN A 148 -34.15 5.93 12.33
C GLN A 148 -35.12 5.73 11.16
N ALA A 149 -34.61 5.57 9.94
CA ALA A 149 -35.44 5.38 8.75
C ALA A 149 -36.29 4.11 8.86
N PHE A 150 -35.70 2.98 9.26
CA PHE A 150 -36.44 1.74 9.49
C PHE A 150 -37.48 1.92 10.60
N ASN A 151 -37.14 2.57 11.70
CA ASN A 151 -38.07 2.84 12.80
C ASN A 151 -39.29 3.68 12.33
N TYR A 152 -39.05 4.75 11.56
CA TYR A 152 -40.13 5.56 11.00
C TYR A 152 -41.04 4.76 10.07
N TYR A 153 -40.45 3.92 9.21
CA TYR A 153 -41.24 3.06 8.33
C TYR A 153 -42.18 2.15 9.13
N TYR A 154 -41.68 1.47 10.15
CA TYR A 154 -42.50 0.57 10.98
C TYR A 154 -43.54 1.28 11.85
N LYS A 155 -43.39 2.59 12.09
CA LYS A 155 -44.41 3.43 12.76
C LYS A 155 -45.47 3.96 11.80
N GLY A 156 -45.34 3.74 10.49
CA GLY A 156 -46.20 4.33 9.47
C GLY A 156 -45.85 5.79 9.14
N GLU A 157 -44.72 6.30 9.62
CA GLU A 157 -44.23 7.67 9.37
C GLU A 157 -43.43 7.72 8.06
N HIS A 158 -44.04 7.34 6.93
CA HIS A 158 -43.34 7.06 5.67
C HIS A 158 -42.59 8.26 5.08
N GLU A 159 -43.10 9.49 5.19
CA GLU A 159 -42.38 10.70 4.76
C GLU A 159 -41.07 10.92 5.56
N ALA A 160 -41.11 10.67 6.87
CA ALA A 160 -39.94 10.75 7.73
C ALA A 160 -38.94 9.62 7.41
N ALA A 161 -39.45 8.42 7.09
CA ALA A 161 -38.63 7.29 6.65
C ALA A 161 -37.86 7.63 5.37
N VAL A 162 -38.51 8.16 4.33
CA VAL A 162 -37.86 8.57 3.07
C VAL A 162 -36.79 9.64 3.32
N THR A 163 -37.12 10.64 4.14
CA THR A 163 -36.19 11.75 4.45
C THR A 163 -34.93 11.25 5.17
N SER A 164 -35.09 10.41 6.18
CA SER A 164 -33.97 9.83 6.94
C SER A 164 -33.16 8.87 6.08
N ALA A 165 -33.83 8.01 5.29
CA ALA A 165 -33.16 7.06 4.41
C ALA A 165 -32.33 7.77 3.34
N THR A 166 -32.85 8.83 2.73
CA THR A 166 -32.11 9.65 1.75
C THR A 166 -30.89 10.30 2.39
N SER A 167 -31.02 10.82 3.60
CA SER A 167 -29.90 11.45 4.31
C SER A 167 -28.79 10.46 4.67
N SER A 168 -29.17 9.23 5.02
CA SER A 168 -28.24 8.13 5.30
C SER A 168 -27.57 7.63 4.00
N LEU A 169 -28.35 7.40 2.95
CA LEU A 169 -27.88 6.90 1.66
C LEU A 169 -26.81 7.80 1.07
N ASN A 170 -27.03 9.13 1.06
CA ASN A 170 -26.03 10.08 0.57
C ASN A 170 -24.66 9.94 1.27
N LYS A 171 -24.64 9.49 2.54
CA LYS A 171 -23.38 9.24 3.28
C LYS A 171 -22.75 7.91 2.87
N TYR A 172 -23.55 6.86 2.68
CA TYR A 172 -23.05 5.59 2.17
C TYR A 172 -22.52 5.70 0.73
N GLU A 173 -23.20 6.46 -0.13
CA GLU A 173 -22.69 6.81 -1.47
C GLU A 173 -21.35 7.58 -1.40
N THR A 174 -21.19 8.48 -0.42
CA THR A 174 -19.89 9.13 -0.18
C THR A 174 -18.82 8.13 0.29
N MET A 175 -19.20 7.17 1.14
CA MET A 175 -18.30 6.12 1.63
C MET A 175 -17.97 5.07 0.56
N GLU A 176 -18.75 4.94 -0.52
CA GLU A 176 -18.49 3.97 -1.59
C GLU A 176 -17.17 4.24 -2.31
N GLY A 177 -16.89 5.52 -2.64
CA GLY A 177 -15.61 5.91 -3.22
C GLY A 177 -14.44 5.57 -2.29
N VAL A 178 -14.57 5.96 -1.01
CA VAL A 178 -13.58 5.71 0.04
C VAL A 178 -13.34 4.20 0.25
N ALA A 179 -14.39 3.39 0.22
CA ALA A 179 -14.29 1.94 0.39
C ALA A 179 -13.56 1.28 -0.79
N ASN A 180 -13.78 1.76 -2.01
CA ASN A 180 -13.05 1.29 -3.19
C ASN A 180 -11.57 1.67 -3.12
N ASP A 181 -11.26 2.87 -2.64
CA ASP A 181 -9.87 3.32 -2.42
C ASP A 181 -9.19 2.44 -1.36
N LEU A 182 -9.85 2.15 -0.24
CA LEU A 182 -9.35 1.23 0.78
C LEU A 182 -9.03 -0.16 0.22
N LYS A 183 -9.88 -0.71 -0.66
CA LYS A 183 -9.62 -1.99 -1.31
C LYS A 183 -8.36 -1.94 -2.16
N SER A 184 -8.23 -0.92 -3.01
CA SER A 184 -7.04 -0.73 -3.85
C SER A 184 -5.76 -0.62 -3.01
N ILE A 185 -5.79 0.23 -1.97
CA ILE A 185 -4.66 0.46 -1.07
C ILE A 185 -4.30 -0.81 -0.29
N SER A 186 -5.29 -1.60 0.16
CA SER A 186 -5.06 -2.82 0.93
C SER A 186 -4.24 -3.88 0.18
N VAL A 187 -4.40 -3.95 -1.15
CA VAL A 187 -3.57 -4.81 -2.01
C VAL A 187 -2.11 -4.36 -2.00
N GLY A 188 -1.87 -3.05 -1.94
CA GLY A 188 -0.54 -2.47 -1.81
C GLY A 188 0.15 -2.80 -0.48
N ILE A 189 -0.62 -2.97 0.60
CA ILE A 189 -0.13 -3.38 1.93
C ILE A 189 0.19 -4.88 1.96
N GLY A 190 -0.62 -5.71 1.28
CA GLY A 190 -0.34 -7.14 1.09
C GLY A 190 -0.64 -8.05 2.28
N GLU A 191 -1.17 -7.50 3.38
CA GLU A 191 -1.58 -8.27 4.56
C GLU A 191 -3.02 -8.79 4.40
N PRO A 192 -3.27 -10.11 4.49
CA PRO A 192 -4.60 -10.70 4.25
C PRO A 192 -5.71 -10.09 5.09
N PHE A 193 -5.47 -9.86 6.38
CA PHE A 193 -6.47 -9.30 7.29
C PHE A 193 -6.84 -7.84 6.94
N VAL A 194 -5.93 -7.09 6.31
CA VAL A 194 -6.20 -5.71 5.86
C VAL A 194 -7.07 -5.72 4.61
N ILE A 195 -6.82 -6.68 3.71
CA ILE A 195 -7.63 -6.89 2.50
C ILE A 195 -9.05 -7.32 2.89
N ASP A 196 -9.17 -8.30 3.80
CA ASP A 196 -10.47 -8.77 4.28
C ASP A 196 -11.27 -7.65 4.96
N TYR A 197 -10.60 -6.81 5.76
CA TYR A 197 -11.22 -5.65 6.40
C TYR A 197 -11.72 -4.61 5.38
N ALA A 198 -10.89 -4.27 4.38
CA ALA A 198 -11.27 -3.33 3.32
C ALA A 198 -12.43 -3.85 2.47
N ASN A 199 -12.45 -5.16 2.16
CA ASN A 199 -13.58 -5.80 1.50
C ASN A 199 -14.86 -5.73 2.35
N GLY A 200 -14.75 -6.02 3.65
CA GLY A 200 -15.88 -5.93 4.57
C GLY A 200 -16.46 -4.52 4.66
N ILE A 201 -15.63 -3.46 4.61
CA ILE A 201 -16.12 -2.07 4.54
C ILE A 201 -16.91 -1.84 3.23
N ALA A 202 -16.42 -2.31 2.09
CA ALA A 202 -17.14 -2.14 0.83
C ALA A 202 -18.47 -2.90 0.82
N ASP A 203 -18.50 -4.12 1.34
CA ASP A 203 -19.73 -4.92 1.46
C ASP A 203 -20.71 -4.25 2.43
N LEU A 204 -20.23 -3.73 3.57
CA LEU A 204 -21.03 -2.96 4.53
C LEU A 204 -21.72 -1.78 3.84
N VAL A 205 -20.98 -1.01 3.05
CA VAL A 205 -21.52 0.13 2.30
C VAL A 205 -22.53 -0.33 1.25
N GLY A 206 -22.23 -1.40 0.51
CA GLY A 206 -23.11 -1.95 -0.52
C GLY A 206 -24.46 -2.42 0.06
N HIS A 207 -24.43 -3.21 1.13
CA HIS A 207 -25.64 -3.69 1.79
C HIS A 207 -26.47 -2.55 2.39
N ALA A 208 -25.80 -1.56 3.01
CA ALA A 208 -26.50 -0.40 3.55
C ALA A 208 -27.22 0.42 2.46
N SER A 209 -26.54 0.69 1.35
CA SER A 209 -27.14 1.42 0.22
C SER A 209 -28.33 0.68 -0.37
N SER A 210 -28.21 -0.63 -0.59
CA SER A 210 -29.31 -1.47 -1.09
C SER A 210 -30.52 -1.46 -0.15
N ALA A 211 -30.29 -1.68 1.15
CA ALA A 211 -31.34 -1.66 2.16
C ALA A 211 -32.08 -0.31 2.20
N LEU A 212 -31.34 0.80 2.13
CA LEU A 212 -31.91 2.16 2.16
C LEU A 212 -32.72 2.49 0.91
N ASP A 213 -32.29 2.06 -0.27
CA ASP A 213 -33.04 2.26 -1.51
C ASP A 213 -34.35 1.47 -1.54
N HIS A 214 -34.30 0.18 -1.17
CA HIS A 214 -35.51 -0.62 -1.03
C HIS A 214 -36.46 -0.05 0.03
N LEU A 215 -35.94 0.45 1.15
CA LEU A 215 -36.75 1.11 2.18
C LEU A 215 -37.43 2.38 1.65
N LYS A 216 -36.72 3.22 0.88
CA LYS A 216 -37.30 4.41 0.23
C LYS A 216 -38.42 4.04 -0.73
N MET A 217 -38.20 3.02 -1.56
CA MET A 217 -39.21 2.53 -2.49
C MET A 217 -40.43 1.99 -1.74
N ALA A 218 -40.23 1.20 -0.68
CA ALA A 218 -41.30 0.67 0.15
C ALA A 218 -42.14 1.79 0.78
N ALA A 219 -41.49 2.80 1.36
CA ALA A 219 -42.17 3.94 1.98
C ALA A 219 -43.00 4.73 0.95
N ASN A 220 -42.46 4.96 -0.25
CA ASN A 220 -43.17 5.64 -1.33
C ASN A 220 -44.39 4.82 -1.82
N SER A 221 -44.26 3.51 -1.97
CA SER A 221 -45.38 2.62 -2.32
C SER A 221 -46.48 2.63 -1.26
N ALA A 222 -46.10 2.60 0.03
CA ALA A 222 -47.04 2.70 1.15
C ALA A 222 -47.83 4.01 1.13
N MET A 223 -47.17 5.14 0.89
CA MET A 223 -47.82 6.45 0.74
C MET A 223 -48.81 6.51 -0.43
N GLN A 224 -48.59 5.72 -1.48
CA GLN A 224 -49.47 5.62 -2.65
C GLN A 224 -50.60 4.61 -2.46
N GLY A 225 -50.63 3.87 -1.34
CA GLY A 225 -51.62 2.83 -1.05
C GLY A 225 -51.35 1.50 -1.75
N ASP A 226 -50.15 1.29 -2.31
CA ASP A 226 -49.75 0.00 -2.89
C ASP A 226 -49.10 -0.88 -1.81
N GLU A 227 -49.94 -1.49 -0.98
CA GLU A 227 -49.51 -2.36 0.13
C GLU A 227 -48.75 -3.61 -0.35
N SER A 228 -49.08 -4.12 -1.55
CA SER A 228 -48.43 -5.31 -2.10
C SER A 228 -46.99 -5.02 -2.52
N ALA A 229 -46.77 -3.92 -3.26
CA ALA A 229 -45.42 -3.52 -3.65
C ALA A 229 -44.60 -3.12 -2.43
N SER A 230 -45.20 -2.34 -1.51
CA SER A 230 -44.58 -1.95 -0.26
C SER A 230 -44.10 -3.16 0.56
N GLY A 231 -44.95 -4.19 0.71
CA GLY A 231 -44.63 -5.42 1.42
C GLY A 231 -43.46 -6.21 0.83
N GLN A 232 -43.35 -6.28 -0.50
CA GLN A 232 -42.22 -6.93 -1.17
C GLN A 232 -40.91 -6.14 -0.94
N LEU A 233 -40.95 -4.83 -1.13
CA LEU A 233 -39.78 -3.95 -1.03
C LEU A 233 -39.23 -3.90 0.39
N ILE A 234 -40.08 -3.84 1.43
CA ILE A 234 -39.59 -3.89 2.81
C ILE A 234 -39.00 -5.26 3.18
N SER A 235 -39.49 -6.35 2.59
CA SER A 235 -38.88 -7.67 2.79
C SER A 235 -37.45 -7.68 2.29
N THR A 236 -37.21 -7.20 1.06
CA THR A 236 -35.86 -7.08 0.50
C THR A 236 -34.99 -6.11 1.31
N ALA A 237 -35.54 -4.96 1.72
CA ALA A 237 -34.79 -4.02 2.58
C ALA A 237 -34.34 -4.65 3.90
N ASN A 238 -35.15 -5.53 4.50
CA ASN A 238 -34.78 -6.25 5.72
C ASN A 238 -33.74 -7.34 5.49
N GLU A 239 -33.79 -8.02 4.34
CA GLU A 239 -32.77 -9.00 3.95
C GLU A 239 -31.41 -8.30 3.79
N ASP A 240 -31.36 -7.21 3.02
CA ASP A 240 -30.15 -6.39 2.85
C ASP A 240 -29.65 -5.81 4.18
N TYR A 241 -30.56 -5.38 5.06
CA TYR A 241 -30.19 -4.93 6.41
C TYR A 241 -29.64 -6.07 7.28
N GLY A 242 -30.13 -7.30 7.09
CA GLY A 242 -29.59 -8.49 7.73
C GLY A 242 -28.15 -8.76 7.31
N ASP A 243 -27.86 -8.66 6.02
CA ASP A 243 -26.50 -8.80 5.48
C ASP A 243 -25.58 -7.68 5.99
N TYR A 244 -26.07 -6.43 6.06
CA TYR A 244 -25.36 -5.31 6.69
C TYR A 244 -24.92 -5.62 8.13
N ILE A 245 -25.82 -6.16 8.96
CA ILE A 245 -25.50 -6.54 10.34
C ILE A 245 -24.49 -7.69 10.39
N ALA A 246 -24.63 -8.70 9.52
CA ALA A 246 -23.68 -9.81 9.44
C ALA A 246 -22.27 -9.32 9.07
N THR A 247 -22.16 -8.31 8.19
CA THR A 247 -20.88 -7.70 7.82
C THR A 247 -20.28 -6.88 8.97
N ILE A 248 -21.09 -6.21 9.80
CA ILE A 248 -20.59 -5.59 11.04
C ILE A 248 -19.97 -6.65 11.95
N ASP A 249 -20.65 -7.78 12.16
CA ASP A 249 -20.14 -8.86 13.00
C ASP A 249 -18.81 -9.43 12.47
N LEU A 250 -18.67 -9.54 11.14
CA LEU A 250 -17.42 -9.92 10.49
C LEU A 250 -16.29 -8.92 10.78
N LEU A 251 -16.54 -7.62 10.60
CA LEU A 251 -15.56 -6.56 10.83
C LEU A 251 -15.13 -6.54 12.31
N ILE A 252 -16.08 -6.63 13.25
CA ILE A 252 -15.79 -6.74 14.69
C ILE A 252 -14.92 -7.98 14.98
N GLY A 253 -15.17 -9.09 14.29
CA GLY A 253 -14.33 -10.29 14.38
C GLY A 253 -12.88 -10.01 14.00
N ILE A 254 -12.65 -9.31 12.90
CA ILE A 254 -11.30 -8.91 12.45
C ILE A 254 -10.65 -7.96 13.47
N GLU A 255 -11.37 -6.93 13.92
CA GLU A 255 -10.88 -5.99 14.93
C GLU A 255 -10.50 -6.69 16.24
N THR A 256 -11.29 -7.70 16.64
CA THR A 256 -11.02 -8.49 17.85
C THR A 256 -9.78 -9.37 17.69
N MET A 257 -9.53 -9.92 16.51
CA MET A 257 -8.32 -10.70 16.21
C MET A 257 -7.07 -9.82 16.06
N HIS A 258 -7.26 -8.56 15.66
CA HIS A 258 -6.20 -7.59 15.41
C HIS A 258 -6.44 -6.27 16.18
N PRO A 259 -6.49 -6.28 17.53
CA PRO A 259 -6.95 -5.14 18.33
C PRO A 259 -6.06 -3.90 18.22
N ASN A 260 -4.79 -4.09 17.87
CA ASN A 260 -3.85 -2.98 17.67
C ASN A 260 -3.83 -2.45 16.23
N ALA A 261 -4.44 -3.18 15.30
CA ALA A 261 -4.49 -2.80 13.88
C ALA A 261 -5.63 -1.82 13.58
N PHE A 262 -6.75 -1.93 14.29
CA PHE A 262 -7.94 -1.10 14.04
C PHE A 262 -8.46 -0.51 15.37
N PRO A 263 -7.77 0.48 15.94
CA PRO A 263 -8.19 1.04 17.21
C PRO A 263 -9.42 1.95 17.03
N SER A 264 -10.33 1.94 18.01
CA SER A 264 -11.50 2.83 18.06
C SER A 264 -11.13 4.32 18.14
N GLN A 265 -9.89 4.63 18.52
CA GLN A 265 -9.29 5.96 18.48
C GLN A 265 -7.82 5.86 18.08
N GLY A 266 -7.37 6.70 17.16
CA GLY A 266 -5.97 6.73 16.72
C GLY A 266 -5.86 6.47 15.22
N PHE A 267 -4.76 5.85 14.83
CA PHE A 267 -4.48 5.49 13.45
C PHE A 267 -4.49 3.97 13.34
N ALA A 268 -5.11 3.44 12.28
CA ALA A 268 -5.01 2.04 11.93
C ALA A 268 -3.56 1.65 11.57
N LEU A 269 -3.26 0.37 11.74
CA LEU A 269 -2.03 -0.29 11.27
C LEU A 269 -0.73 0.32 11.82
N GLN A 270 -0.76 1.00 12.97
CA GLN A 270 0.43 1.67 13.52
C GLN A 270 1.55 0.69 13.89
N GLU A 271 1.22 -0.46 14.47
CA GLU A 271 2.21 -1.48 14.77
C GLU A 271 2.83 -2.04 13.49
N LEU A 272 2.01 -2.31 12.48
CA LEU A 272 2.47 -2.77 11.16
C LEU A 272 3.40 -1.74 10.51
N ARG A 273 3.03 -0.45 10.55
CA ARG A 273 3.85 0.66 10.09
C ARG A 273 5.21 0.70 10.80
N ALA A 274 5.21 0.54 12.12
CA ALA A 274 6.43 0.52 12.92
C ALA A 274 7.32 -0.68 12.58
N THR A 275 6.73 -1.85 12.32
CA THR A 275 7.45 -3.04 11.84
C THR A 275 8.13 -2.79 10.51
N TYR A 276 7.43 -2.26 9.51
CA TYR A 276 8.02 -1.96 8.21
C TYR A 276 9.08 -0.86 8.28
N LEU A 277 8.92 0.14 9.16
CA LEU A 277 9.96 1.13 9.43
C LEU A 277 11.24 0.51 10.00
N ALA A 278 11.10 -0.44 10.94
CA ALA A 278 12.24 -1.15 11.50
C ALA A 278 12.93 -2.04 10.45
N ILE A 279 12.17 -2.74 9.61
CA ILE A 279 12.72 -3.55 8.50
C ILE A 279 13.47 -2.64 7.52
N LYS A 280 12.85 -1.53 7.11
CA LYS A 280 13.47 -0.53 6.22
C LYS A 280 14.82 -0.05 6.77
N SER A 281 14.86 0.39 8.03
CA SER A 281 16.09 0.88 8.66
C SER A 281 17.17 -0.20 8.77
N ASN A 282 16.79 -1.45 9.01
CA ASN A 282 17.73 -2.58 9.00
C ASN A 282 18.30 -2.82 7.59
N SER A 283 17.45 -2.81 6.56
CA SER A 283 17.89 -2.94 5.17
C SER A 283 18.84 -1.81 4.76
N GLU A 284 18.55 -0.57 5.15
CA GLU A 284 19.45 0.56 4.93
C GLU A 284 20.83 0.35 5.60
N SER A 285 20.83 -0.10 6.85
CA SER A 285 22.07 -0.40 7.59
C SER A 285 22.86 -1.54 6.94
N SER A 286 22.18 -2.57 6.45
CA SER A 286 22.79 -3.69 5.73
C SER A 286 23.38 -3.26 4.38
N ALA A 287 22.66 -2.43 3.61
CA ALA A 287 23.16 -1.87 2.36
C ALA A 287 24.46 -1.08 2.56
N LEU A 288 24.54 -0.28 3.63
CA LEU A 288 25.78 0.42 4.01
C LEU A 288 26.93 -0.55 4.34
N GLY A 289 26.63 -1.64 5.06
CA GLY A 289 27.62 -2.67 5.35
C GLY A 289 28.18 -3.35 4.09
N TYR A 290 27.32 -3.63 3.11
CA TYR A 290 27.76 -4.15 1.82
C TYR A 290 28.58 -3.14 1.02
N ARG A 291 28.19 -1.86 1.02
CA ARG A 291 28.95 -0.79 0.37
C ARG A 291 30.35 -0.65 0.95
N GLU A 292 30.46 -0.69 2.28
CA GLU A 292 31.74 -0.63 2.97
C GLU A 292 32.63 -1.83 2.63
N ARG A 293 32.05 -3.03 2.50
CA ARG A 293 32.78 -4.21 2.04
C ARG A 293 33.27 -4.06 0.60
N MET A 294 32.47 -3.50 -0.31
CA MET A 294 32.93 -3.20 -1.68
C MET A 294 34.12 -2.24 -1.66
N ARG A 295 34.04 -1.16 -0.87
CA ARG A 295 35.11 -0.16 -0.74
C ARG A 295 36.41 -0.79 -0.22
N GLN A 296 36.33 -1.67 0.78
CA GLN A 296 37.51 -2.38 1.30
C GLN A 296 38.16 -3.27 0.24
N LEU A 297 37.36 -4.00 -0.55
CA LEU A 297 37.87 -4.83 -1.64
C LEU A 297 38.48 -3.98 -2.78
N GLU A 298 37.90 -2.82 -3.09
CA GLU A 298 38.48 -1.85 -4.04
C GLU A 298 39.84 -1.33 -3.56
N GLU A 299 39.97 -1.01 -2.28
CA GLU A 299 41.22 -0.50 -1.69
C GLU A 299 42.32 -1.57 -1.57
N GLU A 300 41.95 -2.80 -1.18
CA GLU A 300 42.88 -3.92 -1.05
C GLU A 300 43.42 -4.39 -2.42
N HIS A 301 42.65 -4.18 -3.48
CA HIS A 301 42.94 -4.63 -4.84
C HIS A 301 42.97 -3.48 -5.87
N GLN A 302 43.39 -2.29 -5.44
CA GLN A 302 43.34 -1.06 -6.26
C GLN A 302 44.02 -1.22 -7.62
N GLU A 303 45.15 -1.93 -7.69
CA GLU A 303 45.91 -2.18 -8.93
C GLU A 303 45.09 -2.92 -10.01
N PHE A 304 43.97 -3.55 -9.65
CA PHE A 304 43.09 -4.25 -10.57
C PHE A 304 41.93 -3.39 -11.09
N PHE A 305 41.56 -2.34 -10.36
CA PHE A 305 40.41 -1.46 -10.67
C PHE A 305 40.81 -0.16 -11.39
N GLU A 306 42.01 -0.10 -11.98
CA GLU A 306 42.53 1.02 -12.78
C GLU A 306 42.21 0.92 -14.29
#